data_AF-A0A6L7NML2-F1
#
_entry.id   AF-A0A6L7NML2-F1
#
_cell.length_a   1.000
_cell.length_b   1.000
_cell.length_c   1.000
_cell.angle_alpha   90.00
_cell.angle_beta   90.00
_cell.angle_gamma   90.00
#
_symmetry.space_group_name_H-M   'P 1'
#
loop_
_entity.id
_entity.type
_entity.pdbx_description
1 polymer ?
#
loop_
_entity_poly.entity_id
_entity_poly.type
_entity_poly.pdbx_seq_one_letter_code
_entity_poly.pdbx_strand_id
1 'polypeptide(L)'
;MVAMMREYKRARRCERRVFGLGCRKPLAGQCQYCARGFCADHGDRFGDREEVCHRAACQAKKADLEQHHAFLRAARARNADGRCGMPDCDAAHDAHCERCGPRYCFAHLQDTLVAALHQGERGSDVLRMCVHCLSRIDLWAEE
;
A
#
# COMPACT_ATOMS: atom_id res chain seq x y z
N MET A 1 -0.16 -5.10 -32.05
CA MET A 1 -0.36 -4.42 -30.75
C MET A 1 0.96 -4.45 -30.00
N VAL A 2 1.76 -3.40 -30.15
CA VAL A 2 3.07 -3.29 -29.50
C VAL A 2 2.81 -2.74 -28.10
N ALA A 3 3.03 -3.56 -27.08
CA ALA A 3 3.03 -3.12 -25.70
C ALA A 3 4.09 -2.01 -25.55
N MET A 4 3.65 -0.80 -25.23
CA MET A 4 4.53 0.27 -24.78
C MET A 4 5.13 -0.14 -23.43
N MET A 5 6.22 -0.94 -23.47
CA MET A 5 7.12 -1.04 -22.35
C MET A 5 7.65 0.38 -22.11
N ARG A 6 7.19 1.04 -21.05
CA ARG A 6 7.90 2.21 -20.52
C ARG A 6 9.32 1.74 -20.23
N GLU A 7 10.28 2.13 -21.06
CA GLU A 7 11.69 2.06 -20.72
C GLU A 7 11.91 2.97 -19.53
N TYR A 8 11.75 2.42 -18.33
CA TYR A 8 12.18 3.08 -17.10
C TYR A 8 13.70 3.19 -17.19
N LYS A 9 14.20 4.37 -17.55
CA LYS A 9 15.62 4.72 -17.45
C LYS A 9 16.04 4.43 -16.01
N ARG A 10 16.68 3.27 -15.78
CA ARG A 10 17.17 2.89 -14.45
C ARG A 10 18.08 4.00 -13.97
N ALA A 11 17.74 4.60 -12.82
CA ALA A 11 18.60 5.57 -12.16
C ALA A 11 19.99 4.94 -12.02
N ARG A 12 21.04 5.60 -12.52
CA ARG A 12 22.40 5.03 -12.51
C ARG A 12 23.07 5.11 -11.14
N ARG A 13 22.49 5.86 -10.20
CA ARG A 13 23.07 6.19 -8.90
C ARG A 13 21.97 6.34 -7.85
N CYS A 14 22.35 6.12 -6.60
CA CYS A 14 21.48 6.42 -5.46
C CYS A 14 21.05 7.90 -5.45
N GLU A 15 19.75 8.13 -5.33
CA GLU A 15 19.11 9.46 -5.32
C GLU A 15 18.81 9.95 -3.89
N ARG A 16 19.42 9.35 -2.88
CA ARG A 16 19.32 9.83 -1.50
C ARG A 16 20.21 11.06 -1.32
N ARG A 17 19.62 12.11 -0.75
CA ARG A 17 20.33 13.28 -0.25
C ARG A 17 20.50 13.12 1.25
N VAL A 18 21.72 13.36 1.72
CA VAL A 18 22.08 13.37 3.14
C VAL A 18 22.79 14.70 3.36
N PHE A 19 22.23 15.57 4.21
CA PHE A 19 22.76 16.92 4.47
C PHE A 19 23.08 17.74 3.20
N GLY A 20 22.19 17.72 2.20
CA GLY A 20 22.37 18.45 0.94
C GLY A 20 23.32 17.81 -0.07
N LEU A 21 24.11 16.79 0.32
CA LEU A 21 24.98 16.02 -0.57
C LEU A 21 24.27 14.77 -1.07
N GLY A 22 24.40 14.46 -2.36
CA GLY A 22 23.87 13.23 -2.95
C GLY A 22 24.81 12.05 -2.72
N CYS A 23 24.29 10.91 -2.25
CA CYS A 23 25.09 9.71 -1.97
C CYS A 23 25.87 9.22 -3.21
N ARG A 24 25.24 9.18 -4.38
CA ARG A 24 25.84 8.82 -5.68
C ARG A 24 26.51 7.44 -5.79
N LYS A 25 26.45 6.60 -4.75
CA LYS A 25 26.88 5.19 -4.77
C LYS A 25 26.14 4.38 -5.84
N PRO A 26 26.72 3.25 -6.30
CA PRO A 26 26.07 2.34 -7.25
C PRO A 26 24.67 1.92 -6.79
N LEU A 27 23.77 1.76 -7.75
CA LEU A 27 22.41 1.32 -7.48
C LEU A 27 22.41 -0.13 -6.98
N ALA A 28 21.70 -0.39 -5.90
CA ALA A 28 21.40 -1.74 -5.42
C ALA A 28 19.96 -2.15 -5.75
N GLY A 29 19.04 -1.19 -5.91
CA GLY A 29 17.64 -1.44 -6.24
C GLY A 29 16.85 -0.16 -6.54
N GLN A 30 15.58 -0.31 -6.93
CA GLN A 30 14.66 0.79 -7.18
C GLN A 30 13.47 0.71 -6.21
N CYS A 31 13.19 1.80 -5.49
CA CYS A 31 12.10 1.81 -4.52
C CYS A 31 10.75 1.64 -5.21
N GLN A 32 9.96 0.65 -4.81
CA GLN A 32 8.65 0.39 -5.40
C GLN A 32 7.62 1.49 -5.13
N TYR A 33 7.76 2.22 -4.03
CA TYR A 33 6.78 3.24 -3.64
C TYR A 33 7.03 4.61 -4.26
N CYS A 34 8.29 5.01 -4.43
CA CYS A 34 8.63 6.33 -4.98
C CYS A 34 9.40 6.27 -6.31
N ALA A 35 9.60 5.08 -6.87
CA ALA A 35 10.36 4.81 -8.10
C ALA A 35 11.84 5.28 -8.12
N ARG A 36 12.34 5.84 -7.01
CA ARG A 36 13.71 6.36 -6.91
C ARG A 36 14.73 5.27 -6.63
N GLY A 37 15.90 5.42 -7.21
CA GLY A 37 17.06 4.56 -7.02
C GLY A 37 17.70 4.66 -5.63
N PHE A 38 18.13 3.53 -5.07
CA PHE A 38 18.89 3.48 -3.82
C PHE A 38 20.12 2.55 -3.91
N CYS A 39 21.13 2.79 -3.07
CA CYS A 39 22.29 1.90 -2.89
C CYS A 39 22.09 0.97 -1.69
N ALA A 40 22.98 0.00 -1.50
CA ALA A 40 22.87 -1.01 -0.43
C ALA A 40 22.72 -0.42 0.99
N ASP A 41 23.28 0.76 1.25
CA ASP A 41 23.15 1.43 2.56
C ASP A 41 21.84 2.20 2.75
N HIS A 42 21.05 2.38 1.71
CA HIS A 42 19.92 3.33 1.69
C HIS A 42 18.59 2.70 1.27
N GLY A 43 18.54 1.38 1.21
CA GLY A 43 17.32 0.63 1.03
C GLY A 43 17.55 -0.85 1.19
N ASP A 44 16.46 -1.54 1.43
CA ASP A 44 16.45 -2.97 1.68
C ASP A 44 15.77 -3.69 0.53
N ARG A 45 16.20 -4.92 0.30
CA ARG A 45 15.45 -5.90 -0.48
C ARG A 45 14.75 -6.81 0.51
N PHE A 46 13.43 -6.72 0.58
CA PHE A 46 12.60 -7.53 1.46
C PHE A 46 12.01 -8.70 0.67
N GLY A 47 12.34 -9.92 1.10
CA GLY A 47 12.01 -11.14 0.37
C GLY A 47 12.56 -11.14 -1.06
N ASP A 48 11.90 -11.88 -1.94
CA ASP A 48 12.37 -12.10 -3.31
C ASP A 48 12.07 -10.93 -4.26
N ARG A 49 11.26 -9.95 -3.85
CA ARG A 49 10.69 -8.98 -4.80
C ARG A 49 10.50 -7.56 -4.29
N GLU A 50 10.46 -7.27 -2.99
CA GLU A 50 10.19 -5.90 -2.52
C GLU A 50 11.49 -5.11 -2.37
N GLU A 51 11.59 -3.98 -3.06
CA GLU A 51 12.73 -3.06 -3.00
C GLU A 51 12.26 -1.74 -2.40
N VAL A 52 12.72 -1.39 -1.19
CA VAL A 52 12.22 -0.20 -0.47
C VAL A 52 13.38 0.63 0.06
N CYS A 53 13.43 1.92 -0.31
CA CYS A 53 14.43 2.83 0.23
C CYS A 53 14.14 3.21 1.69
N HIS A 54 15.16 3.56 2.47
CA HIS A 54 15.00 3.95 3.89
C HIS A 54 14.41 5.36 4.09
N ARG A 55 13.71 5.94 3.10
CA ARG A 55 13.05 7.25 3.29
C ARG A 55 11.85 7.04 4.21
N ALA A 56 11.60 7.98 5.12
CA ALA A 56 10.57 7.84 6.15
C ALA A 56 9.20 7.47 5.56
N ALA A 57 8.74 8.19 4.53
CA ALA A 57 7.46 7.88 3.86
C ALA A 57 7.41 6.46 3.27
N CYS A 58 8.48 6.00 2.62
CA CYS A 58 8.54 4.65 2.05
C CYS A 58 8.58 3.57 3.13
N GLN A 59 9.27 3.81 4.25
CA GLN A 59 9.31 2.88 5.37
C GLN A 59 7.98 2.82 6.12
N ALA A 60 7.26 3.95 6.23
CA ALA A 60 5.91 3.99 6.78
C ALA A 60 4.94 3.15 5.93
N LYS A 61 4.99 3.26 4.60
CA LYS A 61 4.19 2.41 3.68
C LYS A 61 4.52 0.92 3.81
N LYS A 62 5.80 0.58 3.96
CA LYS A 62 6.22 -0.81 4.21
C LYS A 62 5.62 -1.35 5.52
N ALA A 63 5.80 -0.61 6.62
CA ALA A 63 5.29 -0.99 7.93
C ALA A 63 3.75 -1.11 7.93
N ASP A 64 3.06 -0.22 7.21
CA ASP A 64 1.62 -0.31 7.01
C ASP A 64 1.20 -1.56 6.24
N LEU A 65 1.91 -1.96 5.18
CA LEU A 65 1.59 -3.21 4.47
C LEU A 65 1.76 -4.43 5.37
N GLU A 66 2.83 -4.50 6.16
CA GLU A 66 3.05 -5.58 7.11
C GLU A 66 1.90 -5.68 8.12
N GLN A 67 1.50 -4.54 8.70
CA GLN A 67 0.35 -4.44 9.60
C GLN A 67 -0.96 -4.82 8.90
N HIS A 68 -1.16 -4.37 7.66
CA HIS A 68 -2.35 -4.69 6.88
C HIS A 68 -2.45 -6.19 6.60
N HIS A 69 -1.35 -6.85 6.24
CA HIS A 69 -1.35 -8.29 6.03
C HIS A 69 -1.68 -9.06 7.31
N ALA A 70 -1.17 -8.62 8.47
CA ALA A 70 -1.54 -9.21 9.75
C ALA A 70 -3.04 -9.01 10.05
N PHE A 71 -3.55 -7.80 9.86
CA PHE A 71 -4.97 -7.47 10.00
C PHE A 71 -5.84 -8.35 9.09
N LEU A 72 -5.48 -8.54 7.81
CA LEU A 72 -6.26 -9.37 6.88
C LEU A 72 -6.31 -10.84 7.30
N ARG A 73 -5.20 -11.38 7.83
CA ARG A 73 -5.20 -12.76 8.36
C ARG A 73 -6.18 -12.89 9.53
N ALA A 74 -6.15 -11.94 10.48
CA ALA A 74 -7.05 -11.92 11.62
C ALA A 74 -8.52 -11.75 11.19
N ALA A 75 -8.81 -10.80 10.30
CA ALA A 75 -10.16 -10.54 9.80
C ALA A 75 -10.75 -11.77 9.09
N ARG A 76 -9.97 -12.46 8.26
CA ARG A 76 -10.41 -13.69 7.58
C ARG A 76 -10.67 -14.83 8.55
N ALA A 77 -9.83 -15.01 9.57
CA ALA A 77 -10.07 -16.01 10.61
C ALA A 77 -11.40 -15.73 11.34
N ARG A 78 -11.66 -14.48 11.73
CA ARG A 78 -12.94 -14.09 12.35
C ARG A 78 -14.14 -14.31 11.42
N ASN A 79 -14.00 -14.00 10.13
CA ASN A 79 -15.06 -14.25 9.17
C ASN A 79 -15.39 -15.73 8.99
N ALA A 80 -14.40 -16.62 9.12
CA ALA A 80 -14.63 -18.06 9.08
C ALA A 80 -15.56 -18.51 10.23
N ASP A 81 -15.54 -17.80 11.36
CA ASP A 81 -16.42 -18.02 12.51
C ASP A 81 -17.75 -17.23 12.41
N GLY A 82 -18.06 -16.62 11.25
CA GLY A 82 -19.26 -15.80 11.06
C GLY A 82 -19.21 -14.42 11.73
N ARG A 83 -18.07 -14.03 12.32
CA ARG A 83 -17.90 -12.77 13.04
C ARG A 83 -17.38 -11.66 12.14
N CYS A 84 -17.66 -10.42 12.55
CA CYS A 84 -17.10 -9.21 11.96
C CYS A 84 -15.56 -9.29 11.93
N GLY A 85 -14.97 -8.88 10.81
CA GLY A 85 -13.52 -8.86 10.63
C GLY A 85 -12.77 -7.83 11.48
N MET A 86 -13.49 -6.94 12.17
CA MET A 86 -12.87 -5.98 13.09
C MET A 86 -12.39 -6.68 14.37
N PRO A 87 -11.19 -6.35 14.89
CA PRO A 87 -10.81 -6.72 16.25
C PRO A 87 -11.89 -6.30 17.25
N ASP A 88 -12.09 -7.14 18.26
CA ASP A 88 -12.97 -6.86 19.40
C ASP A 88 -14.45 -6.61 19.06
N CYS A 89 -14.91 -7.02 17.88
CA CYS A 89 -16.31 -6.95 17.47
C CYS A 89 -16.92 -8.33 17.23
N ASP A 90 -17.73 -8.81 18.17
CA ASP A 90 -18.36 -10.14 18.06
C ASP A 90 -19.72 -10.15 17.35
N ALA A 91 -20.12 -9.03 16.73
CA ALA A 91 -21.27 -8.99 15.85
C ALA A 91 -21.08 -9.92 14.63
N ALA A 92 -22.18 -10.43 14.08
CA ALA A 92 -22.16 -11.14 12.80
C ALA A 92 -21.67 -10.22 11.68
N HIS A 93 -21.02 -10.78 10.66
CA HIS A 93 -20.66 -10.00 9.48
C HIS A 93 -21.83 -9.90 8.49
N ASP A 94 -21.92 -8.79 7.77
CA ASP A 94 -23.01 -8.56 6.80
C ASP A 94 -22.44 -8.48 5.38
N ALA A 95 -21.64 -7.44 5.11
CA ALA A 95 -21.11 -7.09 3.79
C ALA A 95 -19.58 -7.13 3.77
N HIS A 96 -18.99 -7.06 2.58
CA HIS A 96 -17.53 -7.06 2.39
C HIS A 96 -16.99 -5.65 2.15
N CYS A 97 -15.73 -5.43 2.52
CA CYS A 97 -14.98 -4.24 2.14
C CYS A 97 -14.49 -4.40 0.69
N GLU A 98 -14.91 -3.51 -0.20
CA GLU A 98 -14.59 -3.58 -1.63
C GLU A 98 -13.10 -3.36 -1.92
N ARG A 99 -12.36 -2.77 -0.97
CA ARG A 99 -10.91 -2.56 -1.12
C ARG A 99 -10.07 -3.76 -0.70
N CYS A 100 -10.45 -4.49 0.35
CA CYS A 100 -9.59 -5.53 0.93
C CYS A 100 -10.17 -6.94 0.95
N GLY A 101 -11.50 -7.08 0.81
CA GLY A 101 -12.18 -8.37 0.66
C GLY A 101 -12.89 -8.93 1.90
N PRO A 102 -12.33 -8.90 3.13
CA PRO A 102 -13.03 -9.39 4.33
C PRO A 102 -14.40 -8.77 4.58
N ARG A 103 -15.19 -9.47 5.39
CA ARG A 103 -16.56 -9.11 5.76
C ARG A 103 -16.63 -8.44 7.12
N TYR A 104 -17.55 -7.50 7.27
CA TYR A 104 -17.73 -6.69 8.46
C TYR A 104 -19.21 -6.44 8.71
N CYS A 105 -19.57 -6.11 9.95
CA CYS A 105 -20.90 -5.59 10.24
C CYS A 105 -21.03 -4.16 9.67
N PHE A 106 -22.26 -3.68 9.48
CA PHE A 106 -22.50 -2.35 8.93
C PHE A 106 -21.87 -1.21 9.75
N ALA A 107 -21.71 -1.36 11.07
CA ALA A 107 -21.05 -0.37 11.91
C ALA A 107 -19.56 -0.17 11.60
N HIS A 108 -18.92 -1.14 10.95
CA HIS A 108 -17.50 -1.11 10.60
C HIS A 108 -17.26 -0.93 9.09
N LEU A 109 -18.30 -0.57 8.35
CA LEU A 109 -18.25 -0.24 6.94
C LEU A 109 -18.74 1.20 6.71
N GLN A 110 -18.07 1.89 5.79
CA GLN A 110 -18.46 3.23 5.39
C GLN A 110 -18.36 3.34 3.87
N ASP A 111 -19.41 3.87 3.25
CA ASP A 111 -19.40 4.21 1.83
C ASP A 111 -18.57 5.49 1.66
N THR A 112 -17.54 5.42 0.82
CA THR A 112 -16.52 6.46 0.67
C THR A 112 -16.25 6.72 -0.80
N LEU A 113 -16.21 8.01 -1.16
CA LEU A 113 -15.84 8.44 -2.50
C LEU A 113 -14.32 8.29 -2.68
N VAL A 114 -13.90 7.51 -3.67
CA VAL A 114 -12.49 7.31 -4.00
C VAL A 114 -12.20 7.76 -5.43
N ALA A 115 -10.99 8.27 -5.66
CA ALA A 115 -10.55 8.58 -7.01
C ALA A 115 -10.40 7.30 -7.83
N ALA A 116 -10.98 7.29 -9.03
CA ALA A 116 -10.96 6.17 -9.96
C ALA A 116 -10.51 6.60 -11.35
N LEU A 117 -10.03 5.63 -12.14
CA LEU A 117 -9.69 5.82 -13.55
C LEU A 117 -10.63 4.98 -14.41
N HIS A 118 -11.52 5.64 -15.13
CA HIS A 118 -12.46 5.00 -16.06
C HIS A 118 -12.00 5.27 -17.49
N GLN A 119 -11.56 4.23 -18.21
CA GLN A 119 -11.13 4.35 -19.61
C GLN A 119 -10.06 5.44 -19.87
N GLY A 120 -9.23 5.74 -18.86
CA GLY A 120 -8.20 6.79 -18.93
C GLY A 120 -8.64 8.16 -18.41
N GLU A 121 -9.92 8.35 -18.10
CA GLU A 121 -10.46 9.56 -17.51
C GLU A 121 -10.50 9.45 -15.98
N ARG A 122 -10.19 10.56 -15.30
CA ARG A 122 -10.29 10.64 -13.84
C ARG A 122 -11.74 10.82 -13.46
N GLY A 123 -12.25 9.93 -12.62
CA GLY A 123 -13.58 10.00 -12.03
C GLY A 123 -13.55 9.65 -10.56
N SER A 124 -14.72 9.32 -10.04
CA SER A 124 -14.89 8.93 -8.64
C SER A 124 -15.88 7.77 -8.54
N ASP A 125 -15.51 6.77 -7.76
CA ASP A 125 -16.38 5.65 -7.37
C ASP A 125 -16.79 5.80 -5.91
N VAL A 126 -17.94 5.24 -5.55
CA VAL A 126 -18.32 5.03 -4.15
C VAL A 126 -17.97 3.59 -3.80
N LEU A 127 -17.02 3.42 -2.90
CA LEU A 127 -16.66 2.11 -2.37
C LEU A 127 -17.08 1.99 -0.90
N ARG A 128 -17.64 0.85 -0.55
CA ARG A 128 -17.84 0.43 0.83
C ARG A 128 -16.53 -0.10 1.40
N MET A 129 -15.98 0.65 2.33
CA MET A 129 -14.67 0.39 2.90
C MET A 129 -14.75 0.14 4.41
N CYS A 130 -13.90 -0.75 4.92
CA CYS A 130 -13.75 -0.91 6.37
C CYS A 130 -12.93 0.22 6.98
N VAL A 131 -13.13 0.50 8.27
CA VAL A 131 -12.43 1.59 8.99
C VAL A 131 -10.91 1.47 8.90
N HIS A 132 -10.37 0.25 8.89
CA HIS A 132 -8.93 0.02 8.72
C HIS A 132 -8.43 0.41 7.32
N CYS A 133 -9.21 0.17 6.25
CA CYS A 133 -8.81 0.62 4.91
C CYS A 133 -8.96 2.12 4.72
N LEU A 134 -9.85 2.76 5.48
CA LEU A 134 -10.04 4.21 5.46
C LEU A 134 -8.88 4.93 6.14
N SER A 135 -8.43 4.45 7.31
CA SER A 135 -7.29 5.03 8.03
C SER A 135 -5.96 4.96 7.24
N ARG A 136 -5.92 4.16 6.18
CA ARG A 136 -4.75 3.98 5.30
C ARG A 136 -4.75 4.91 4.09
N ILE A 137 -5.85 5.61 3.78
CA ILE A 137 -5.92 6.42 2.56
C ILE A 137 -4.84 7.50 2.56
N ASP A 138 -4.70 8.25 3.66
CA ASP A 138 -3.79 9.40 3.73
C ASP A 138 -2.33 8.99 3.54
N LEU A 139 -1.90 7.89 4.19
CA LEU A 139 -0.54 7.37 4.05
C LEU A 139 -0.18 7.00 2.60
N TRP A 140 -1.17 6.58 1.81
CA TRP A 140 -0.99 6.13 0.44
C TRP A 140 -1.31 7.21 -0.60
N ALA A 141 -1.80 8.38 -0.17
CA ALA A 141 -2.06 9.52 -1.04
C ALA A 141 -0.79 10.30 -1.40
N GLU A 142 0.25 10.25 -0.57
CA GLU A 142 1.52 10.97 -0.77
C GLU A 142 2.51 10.15 -1.64
N GLU A 143 3.23 10.78 -2.58
CA GLU A 143 4.27 10.13 -3.43
C GLU A 143 5.70 10.22 -2.88
#